data_AF-A0A936ALQ9-F1
#
_entry.id   AF-A0A936ALQ9-F1
#
_cell.length_a   1.000
_cell.length_b   1.000
_cell.length_c   1.000
_cell.angle_alpha   90.00
_cell.angle_beta   90.00
_cell.angle_gamma   90.00
#
_symmetry.space_group_name_H-M   'P 1'
#
loop_
_entity.id
_entity.type
_entity.pdbx_description
1 polymer ?
#
loop_
_entity_poly.entity_id
_entity_poly.type
_entity_poly.pdbx_seq_one_letter_code
_entity_poly.pdbx_strand_id
1 'polypeptide(L)'
;MSSSEPSRHQAPRTLYAALEFGRAVQELSSLLPTNRWLSRLPHGEGQPVMTLPGFGGADGSTALMRRYITRWGYEAHPWRLGRNLNPGSAKEMSSVLDFMDTVIGIVGKQLHDIKKKSGKRVSLVGWSLGGLYSRQLAATYPDLVRQVITLGTPFGDPRSTIVWPIMQRLRETREPPEADMQRWMERARIPLEVPLSVIWSKTDGFVHPSIACETEGPRTENIHVCSSHAGFGVNPQTFYVLADRLAQPEGQWSPFERHGWRRLLYSGKPVRY
;
A
#
# COMPACT_ATOMS: atom_id res chain seq x y z
N MET A 1 12.78 -15.87 -33.15
CA MET A 1 12.15 -14.66 -32.60
C MET A 1 10.70 -15.01 -32.29
N SER A 2 10.42 -15.41 -31.05
CA SER A 2 9.06 -15.76 -30.63
C SER A 2 8.38 -14.48 -30.15
N SER A 3 7.35 -14.05 -30.87
CA SER A 3 6.39 -13.03 -30.46
C SER A 3 5.77 -13.42 -29.12
N SER A 4 6.13 -12.74 -28.04
CA SER A 4 5.45 -12.85 -26.76
C SER A 4 4.07 -12.21 -26.88
N GLU A 5 3.01 -13.01 -26.75
CA GLU A 5 1.64 -12.50 -26.61
C GLU A 5 1.56 -11.45 -25.48
N PRO A 6 0.74 -10.40 -25.61
CA PRO A 6 0.51 -9.47 -24.51
C PRO A 6 -0.10 -10.25 -23.34
N SER A 7 0.51 -10.12 -22.15
CA SER A 7 0.07 -10.80 -20.93
C SER A 7 -1.44 -10.55 -20.69
N ARG A 8 -2.27 -11.59 -20.85
CA ARG A 8 -3.71 -11.52 -20.54
C ARG A 8 -3.90 -11.01 -19.12
N HIS A 9 -4.61 -9.90 -18.95
CA HIS A 9 -5.00 -9.37 -17.65
C HIS A 9 -5.77 -10.44 -16.86
N GLN A 10 -5.28 -10.79 -15.68
CA GLN A 10 -5.92 -11.79 -14.82
C GLN A 10 -6.66 -11.08 -13.71
N ALA A 11 -7.98 -11.23 -13.69
CA ALA A 11 -8.80 -10.73 -12.59
C ALA A 11 -8.54 -11.57 -11.32
N PRO A 12 -8.67 -10.97 -10.12
CA PRO A 12 -8.70 -11.73 -8.87
C PRO A 12 -9.77 -12.82 -8.90
N ARG A 13 -9.57 -13.88 -8.11
CA ARG A 13 -10.58 -14.95 -7.99
C ARG A 13 -11.87 -14.37 -7.41
N THR A 14 -12.97 -14.52 -8.15
CA THR A 14 -14.30 -13.97 -7.81
C THR A 14 -14.79 -14.39 -6.42
N LEU A 15 -14.47 -15.62 -6.00
CA LEU A 15 -14.78 -16.10 -4.65
C LEU A 15 -14.16 -15.24 -3.55
N TYR A 16 -12.89 -14.84 -3.69
CA TYR A 16 -12.25 -14.00 -2.69
C TYR A 16 -12.83 -12.60 -2.69
N ALA A 17 -13.09 -12.02 -3.87
CA ALA A 17 -13.75 -10.73 -4.00
C ALA A 17 -15.13 -10.71 -3.31
N ALA A 18 -15.94 -11.77 -3.48
CA ALA A 18 -17.26 -11.89 -2.87
C ALA A 18 -17.19 -12.00 -1.34
N LEU A 19 -16.14 -12.63 -0.80
CA LEU A 19 -15.97 -12.85 0.64
C LEU A 19 -15.19 -11.72 1.35
N GLU A 20 -14.74 -10.68 0.63
CA GLU A 20 -13.84 -9.65 1.15
C GLU A 20 -14.30 -9.03 2.47
N PHE A 21 -15.52 -8.48 2.52
CA PHE A 21 -16.00 -7.80 3.71
C PHE A 21 -16.26 -8.76 4.89
N GLY A 22 -16.76 -9.97 4.62
CA GLY A 22 -16.94 -10.99 5.64
C GLY A 22 -15.61 -11.41 6.27
N ARG A 23 -14.57 -11.59 5.44
CA ARG A 23 -13.21 -11.87 5.89
C ARG A 23 -12.60 -10.70 6.65
N ALA A 24 -12.77 -9.47 6.20
CA ALA A 24 -12.31 -8.28 6.92
C ALA A 24 -12.93 -8.18 8.32
N VAL A 25 -14.22 -8.53 8.49
CA VAL A 25 -14.86 -8.62 9.82
C VAL A 25 -14.24 -9.72 10.67
N GLN A 26 -13.96 -10.90 10.09
CA GLN A 26 -13.26 -11.98 10.80
C GLN A 26 -11.84 -11.55 11.24
N GLU A 27 -11.12 -10.85 10.36
CA GLU A 27 -9.77 -10.34 10.61
C GLU A 27 -9.78 -9.27 11.72
N LEU A 28 -10.74 -8.32 11.68
CA LEU A 28 -10.99 -7.37 12.76
C LEU A 28 -11.30 -8.09 14.09
N SER A 29 -12.14 -9.12 14.06
CA SER A 29 -12.48 -9.91 15.26
C SER A 29 -11.24 -10.60 15.83
N SER A 30 -10.32 -11.05 14.98
CA SER A 30 -9.06 -11.68 15.39
C SER A 30 -8.07 -10.73 16.07
N LEU A 31 -8.30 -9.40 16.00
CA LEU A 31 -7.55 -8.45 16.82
C LEU A 31 -7.89 -8.57 18.30
N LEU A 32 -9.10 -9.01 18.68
CA LEU A 32 -9.49 -9.09 20.10
C LEU A 32 -8.52 -9.94 20.94
N PRO A 33 -8.22 -11.21 20.60
CA PRO A 33 -7.26 -12.01 21.35
C PRO A 33 -5.81 -11.54 21.18
N THR A 34 -5.45 -10.92 20.05
CA THR A 34 -4.06 -10.52 19.76
C THR A 34 -3.71 -9.09 20.20
N ASN A 35 -4.70 -8.27 20.54
CA ASN A 35 -4.54 -6.83 20.81
C ASN A 35 -3.51 -6.55 21.90
N ARG A 36 -3.55 -7.29 23.03
CA ARG A 36 -2.59 -7.05 24.14
C ARG A 36 -1.15 -7.31 23.71
N TRP A 37 -0.93 -8.33 22.91
CA TRP A 37 0.40 -8.67 22.40
C TRP A 37 0.85 -7.68 21.32
N LEU A 38 0.01 -7.41 20.31
CA LEU A 38 0.29 -6.44 19.25
C LEU A 38 0.57 -5.04 19.81
N SER A 39 -0.16 -4.64 20.85
CA SER A 39 0.02 -3.36 21.53
C SER A 39 1.40 -3.16 22.18
N ARG A 40 2.13 -4.25 22.45
CA ARG A 40 3.44 -4.26 23.13
C ARG A 40 4.60 -4.51 22.15
N LEU A 41 4.31 -4.53 20.85
CA LEU A 41 5.36 -4.64 19.84
C LEU A 41 6.31 -3.45 19.90
N PRO A 42 7.55 -3.60 19.38
CA PRO A 42 8.64 -2.65 19.59
C PRO A 42 8.24 -1.20 19.37
N HIS A 43 8.77 -0.33 20.23
CA HIS A 43 8.36 1.06 20.31
C HIS A 43 9.26 1.97 19.46
N GLY A 44 8.65 2.93 18.79
CA GLY A 44 9.32 4.09 18.21
C GLY A 44 9.53 5.20 19.23
N GLU A 45 10.37 6.16 18.84
CA GLU A 45 10.78 7.34 19.61
C GLU A 45 10.16 8.61 19.01
N GLY A 46 8.86 8.56 18.68
CA GLY A 46 8.13 9.65 18.04
C GLY A 46 8.61 9.96 16.62
N GLN A 47 9.03 8.96 15.83
CA GLN A 47 9.25 9.17 14.39
C GLN A 47 7.91 9.37 13.68
N PRO A 48 7.81 10.29 12.70
CA PRO A 48 6.57 10.54 11.98
C PRO A 48 6.24 9.41 11.01
N VAL A 49 4.98 9.00 10.99
CA VAL A 49 4.43 7.98 10.09
C VAL A 49 3.16 8.50 9.47
N MET A 50 3.10 8.64 8.14
CA MET A 50 1.91 9.08 7.44
C MET A 50 1.19 7.90 6.79
N THR A 51 -0.13 7.81 6.99
CA THR A 51 -0.96 6.76 6.37
C THR A 51 -1.73 7.31 5.17
N LEU A 52 -1.68 6.61 4.03
CA LEU A 52 -2.36 7.00 2.80
C LEU A 52 -3.46 5.97 2.44
N PRO A 53 -4.73 6.40 2.27
CA PRO A 53 -5.86 5.51 2.08
C PRO A 53 -5.93 4.90 0.66
N GLY A 54 -6.60 3.74 0.57
CA GLY A 54 -6.96 3.07 -0.69
C GLY A 54 -8.17 3.68 -1.38
N PHE A 55 -8.42 3.31 -2.64
CA PHE A 55 -9.42 3.93 -3.53
C PHE A 55 -10.81 4.12 -2.89
N GLY A 56 -11.41 5.30 -3.05
CA GLY A 56 -12.65 5.74 -2.37
C GLY A 56 -12.51 6.04 -0.86
N GLY A 57 -11.36 5.72 -0.26
CA GLY A 57 -11.09 5.86 1.17
C GLY A 57 -10.70 7.27 1.59
N ALA A 58 -10.79 7.50 2.90
CA ALA A 58 -10.40 8.74 3.56
C ALA A 58 -9.66 8.41 4.87
N ASP A 59 -9.35 9.42 5.69
CA ASP A 59 -8.64 9.20 6.96
C ASP A 59 -9.31 8.17 7.87
N GLY A 60 -10.64 8.03 7.82
CA GLY A 60 -11.36 7.03 8.60
C GLY A 60 -10.94 5.59 8.29
N SER A 61 -10.58 5.25 7.04
CA SER A 61 -10.24 3.87 6.65
C SER A 61 -8.92 3.40 7.27
N THR A 62 -8.01 4.33 7.57
CA THR A 62 -6.70 4.05 8.16
C THR A 62 -6.64 4.42 9.65
N ALA A 63 -7.77 4.77 10.27
CA ALA A 63 -7.82 5.24 11.65
C ALA A 63 -7.39 4.19 12.68
N LEU A 64 -7.84 2.94 12.54
CA LEU A 64 -7.42 1.86 13.44
C LEU A 64 -5.92 1.59 13.34
N MET A 65 -5.40 1.54 12.11
CA MET A 65 -3.96 1.40 11.86
C MET A 65 -3.17 2.53 12.51
N ARG A 66 -3.60 3.80 12.35
CA ARG A 66 -2.97 4.94 13.04
C ARG A 66 -3.01 4.80 14.55
N ARG A 67 -4.11 4.29 15.13
CA ARG A 67 -4.20 4.05 16.59
C ARG A 67 -3.13 3.08 17.07
N TYR A 68 -2.84 2.01 16.33
CA TYR A 68 -1.75 1.08 16.67
C TYR A 68 -0.38 1.74 16.49
N ILE A 69 -0.17 2.45 15.39
CA ILE A 69 1.08 3.20 15.13
C ILE A 69 1.37 4.18 16.27
N THR A 70 0.37 4.96 16.71
CA THR A 70 0.52 5.86 17.88
C THR A 70 0.82 5.09 19.16
N ARG A 71 0.17 3.94 19.38
CA ARG A 71 0.38 3.11 20.56
C ARG A 71 1.78 2.48 20.60
N TRP A 72 2.39 2.25 19.44
CA TRP A 72 3.79 1.86 19.32
C TRP A 72 4.75 3.05 19.50
N GLY A 73 4.30 4.26 19.82
CA GLY A 73 5.18 5.39 20.11
C GLY A 73 5.57 6.24 18.89
N TYR A 74 4.92 6.07 17.74
CA TYR A 74 5.14 6.91 16.56
C TYR A 74 4.15 8.10 16.49
N GLU A 75 4.56 9.16 15.81
CA GLU A 75 3.65 10.28 15.49
C GLU A 75 2.86 9.94 14.21
N ALA A 76 1.63 9.45 14.38
CA ALA A 76 0.80 9.01 13.26
C ALA A 76 0.06 10.19 12.60
N HIS A 77 0.36 10.46 11.34
CA HIS A 77 -0.25 11.51 10.54
C HIS A 77 -1.32 10.95 9.57
N PRO A 78 -2.56 11.48 9.61
CA PRO A 78 -3.51 11.31 8.51
C PRO A 78 -3.04 12.09 7.26
N TRP A 79 -3.61 11.77 6.10
CA TRP A 79 -3.28 12.49 4.86
C TRP A 79 -4.03 13.83 4.71
N ARG A 80 -5.17 13.99 5.41
CA ARG A 80 -6.02 15.20 5.48
C ARG A 80 -6.55 15.75 4.15
N LEU A 81 -6.66 14.93 3.10
CA LEU A 81 -7.19 15.34 1.79
C LEU A 81 -8.66 14.95 1.57
N GLY A 82 -9.34 14.41 2.58
CA GLY A 82 -10.69 13.89 2.43
C GLY A 82 -10.69 12.51 1.77
N ARG A 83 -11.57 12.29 0.78
CA ARG A 83 -11.64 11.03 0.00
C ARG A 83 -10.66 11.07 -1.16
N ASN A 84 -10.00 9.96 -1.46
CA ASN A 84 -9.05 9.84 -2.59
C ASN A 84 -9.70 9.54 -3.94
N LEU A 85 -10.97 9.92 -4.09
CA LEU A 85 -11.70 9.86 -5.33
C LEU A 85 -12.47 11.16 -5.48
N ASN A 86 -12.19 11.88 -6.56
CA ASN A 86 -13.09 12.90 -7.06
C ASN A 86 -13.87 12.28 -8.23
N PRO A 87 -15.20 12.08 -8.12
CA PRO A 87 -16.01 11.56 -9.20
C PRO A 87 -15.84 12.32 -10.54
N GLY A 88 -15.53 13.62 -10.48
CA GLY A 88 -15.26 14.43 -11.66
C GLY A 88 -13.94 14.09 -12.37
N SER A 89 -12.92 13.63 -11.64
CA SER A 89 -11.62 13.25 -12.23
C SER A 89 -11.54 11.78 -12.67
N ALA A 90 -12.54 10.97 -12.32
CA ALA A 90 -12.60 9.56 -12.72
C ALA A 90 -13.11 9.33 -14.15
N LYS A 91 -13.52 10.40 -14.85
CA LYS A 91 -14.08 10.35 -16.20
C LYS A 91 -13.07 9.96 -17.27
N GLU A 92 -11.84 10.45 -17.14
CA GLU A 92 -10.73 10.22 -18.07
C GLU A 92 -9.47 9.77 -17.31
N MET A 93 -8.61 8.97 -17.94
CA MET A 93 -7.41 8.45 -17.24
C MET A 93 -6.39 9.55 -17.00
N SER A 94 -6.19 10.44 -17.97
CA SER A 94 -5.41 11.67 -17.81
C SER A 94 -5.81 12.48 -16.56
N SER A 95 -7.11 12.68 -16.33
CA SER A 95 -7.61 13.39 -15.14
C SER A 95 -7.31 12.67 -13.82
N VAL A 96 -7.29 11.32 -13.83
CA VAL A 96 -6.82 10.54 -12.67
C VAL A 96 -5.34 10.83 -12.42
N LEU A 97 -4.51 10.80 -13.46
CA LEU A 97 -3.07 11.07 -13.37
C LEU A 97 -2.78 12.51 -12.89
N ASP A 98 -3.48 13.51 -13.42
CA ASP A 98 -3.36 14.92 -13.00
C ASP A 98 -3.78 15.11 -11.54
N PHE A 99 -4.83 14.41 -11.11
CA PHE A 99 -5.22 14.38 -9.71
C PHE A 99 -4.12 13.73 -8.85
N MET A 100 -3.45 12.69 -9.35
CA MET A 100 -2.31 12.11 -8.64
C MET A 100 -1.21 13.15 -8.45
N ASP A 101 -0.82 13.89 -9.50
CA ASP A 101 0.21 14.94 -9.40
C ASP A 101 -0.15 16.01 -8.37
N THR A 102 -1.42 16.42 -8.36
CA THR A 102 -1.94 17.36 -7.36
C THR A 102 -1.78 16.81 -5.94
N VAL A 103 -2.14 15.54 -5.71
CA VAL A 103 -1.98 14.87 -4.42
C VAL A 103 -0.51 14.79 -4.02
N ILE A 104 0.39 14.45 -4.94
CA ILE A 104 1.84 14.38 -4.67
C ILE A 104 2.38 15.75 -4.23
N GLY A 105 1.99 16.84 -4.91
CA GLY A 105 2.42 18.19 -4.54
C GLY A 105 1.91 18.62 -3.15
N ILE A 106 0.64 18.35 -2.84
CA ILE A 106 0.06 18.72 -1.54
C ILE A 106 0.67 17.90 -0.41
N VAL A 107 0.76 16.58 -0.57
CA VAL A 107 1.34 15.71 0.46
C VAL A 107 2.83 15.97 0.61
N GLY A 108 3.56 16.24 -0.48
CA GLY A 108 4.97 16.64 -0.44
C GLY A 108 5.20 17.87 0.44
N LYS A 109 4.33 18.89 0.35
CA LYS A 109 4.35 20.04 1.26
C LYS A 109 4.12 19.64 2.73
N GLN A 110 3.18 18.73 3.00
CA GLN A 110 2.98 18.21 4.35
C GLN A 110 4.22 17.49 4.90
N LEU A 111 4.91 16.70 4.06
CA LEU A 111 6.16 16.04 4.45
C LEU A 111 7.25 17.04 4.80
N HIS A 112 7.37 18.13 4.02
CA HIS A 112 8.28 19.23 4.35
C HIS A 112 7.95 19.86 5.70
N ASP A 113 6.67 20.15 5.96
CA ASP A 113 6.23 20.76 7.22
C ASP A 113 6.52 19.83 8.42
N ILE A 114 6.30 18.52 8.27
CA ILE A 114 6.61 17.53 9.30
C ILE A 114 8.12 17.45 9.53
N LYS A 115 8.93 17.38 8.47
CA LYS A 115 10.40 17.34 8.57
C LYS A 115 10.95 18.60 9.23
N LYS A 116 10.42 19.77 8.87
CA LYS A 116 10.81 21.07 9.45
C LYS A 116 10.53 21.14 10.96
N LYS A 117 9.42 20.57 11.42
CA LYS A 117 9.02 20.58 12.84
C LYS A 117 9.75 19.52 13.66
N SER A 118 9.85 18.30 13.13
CA SER A 118 10.36 17.14 13.88
C SER A 118 11.86 16.91 13.69
N GLY A 119 12.47 17.47 12.63
CA GLY A 119 13.82 17.13 12.19
C GLY A 119 13.95 15.72 11.58
N LYS A 120 12.87 14.93 11.52
CA LYS A 120 12.88 13.51 11.14
C LYS A 120 12.23 13.27 9.77
N ARG A 121 12.72 12.28 9.03
CA ARG A 121 12.07 11.82 7.78
C ARG A 121 10.82 11.00 8.11
N VAL A 122 9.85 11.01 7.20
CA VAL A 122 8.52 10.41 7.39
C VAL A 122 8.49 8.99 6.82
N SER A 123 7.98 8.02 7.59
CA SER A 123 7.66 6.69 7.03
C SER A 123 6.28 6.72 6.40
N LEU A 124 6.12 6.23 5.18
CA LEU A 124 4.85 6.22 4.47
C LEU A 124 4.22 4.82 4.53
N VAL A 125 2.96 4.75 4.94
CA VAL A 125 2.17 3.51 4.98
C VAL A 125 0.98 3.65 4.04
N GLY A 126 1.09 3.09 2.85
CA GLY A 126 0.10 3.22 1.79
C GLY A 126 -0.73 1.96 1.62
N TRP A 127 -2.06 2.09 1.68
CA TRP A 127 -2.98 0.99 1.42
C TRP A 127 -3.54 1.08 0.00
N SER A 128 -3.42 0.01 -0.79
CA SER A 128 -3.97 -0.07 -2.14
C SER A 128 -3.46 1.11 -3.00
N LEU A 129 -4.34 1.94 -3.58
CA LEU A 129 -3.95 3.17 -4.29
C LEU A 129 -3.03 4.09 -3.46
N GLY A 130 -3.21 4.15 -2.13
CA GLY A 130 -2.34 4.86 -1.20
C GLY A 130 -0.87 4.43 -1.28
N GLY A 131 -0.60 3.18 -1.63
CA GLY A 131 0.75 2.70 -1.86
C GLY A 131 1.39 3.29 -3.11
N LEU A 132 0.63 3.49 -4.19
CA LEU A 132 1.12 4.14 -5.41
C LEU A 132 1.46 5.62 -5.15
N TYR A 133 0.65 6.31 -4.35
CA TYR A 133 1.00 7.66 -3.88
C TYR A 133 2.27 7.66 -3.03
N SER A 134 2.41 6.69 -2.12
CA SER A 134 3.57 6.58 -1.24
C SER A 134 4.86 6.40 -2.02
N ARG A 135 4.84 5.58 -3.08
CA ARG A 135 6.00 5.39 -3.97
C ARG A 135 6.37 6.67 -4.70
N GLN A 136 5.39 7.32 -5.33
CA GLN A 136 5.64 8.56 -6.07
C GLN A 136 6.19 9.65 -5.15
N LEU A 137 5.64 9.80 -3.93
CA LEU A 137 6.18 10.71 -2.93
C LEU A 137 7.63 10.37 -2.56
N ALA A 138 7.96 9.09 -2.40
CA ALA A 138 9.30 8.65 -2.07
C ALA A 138 10.31 8.84 -3.21
N ALA A 139 9.86 8.72 -4.46
CA ALA A 139 10.68 8.98 -5.63
C ALA A 139 10.90 10.48 -5.87
N THR A 140 9.85 11.31 -5.64
CA THR A 140 9.92 12.76 -5.82
C THR A 140 10.65 13.46 -4.66
N TYR A 141 10.50 12.95 -3.44
CA TYR A 141 11.04 13.56 -2.21
C TYR A 141 11.83 12.55 -1.35
N PRO A 142 12.89 11.91 -1.87
CA PRO A 142 13.64 10.88 -1.15
C PRO A 142 14.25 11.39 0.17
N ASP A 143 14.60 12.68 0.24
CA ASP A 143 15.16 13.30 1.45
C ASP A 143 14.13 13.55 2.56
N LEU A 144 12.83 13.46 2.24
CA LEU A 144 11.74 13.61 3.21
C LEU A 144 11.19 12.27 3.67
N VAL A 145 11.44 11.20 2.92
CA VAL A 145 10.87 9.87 3.17
C VAL A 145 11.92 8.94 3.78
N ARG A 146 11.56 8.28 4.87
CA ARG A 146 12.42 7.30 5.56
C ARG A 146 12.32 5.92 4.92
N GLN A 147 11.09 5.48 4.64
CA GLN A 147 10.77 4.18 4.06
C GLN A 147 9.31 4.18 3.57
N VAL A 148 8.99 3.22 2.71
CA VAL A 148 7.64 2.96 2.21
C VAL A 148 7.20 1.56 2.61
N ILE A 149 6.03 1.46 3.23
CA ILE A 149 5.35 0.18 3.52
C ILE A 149 4.03 0.19 2.77
N THR A 150 3.81 -0.81 1.93
CA THR A 150 2.60 -0.90 1.11
C THR A 150 1.73 -2.08 1.52
N LEU A 151 0.41 -1.92 1.47
CA LEU A 151 -0.57 -2.94 1.83
C LEU A 151 -1.48 -3.21 0.62
N GLY A 152 -1.37 -4.40 0.00
CA GLY A 152 -2.25 -4.78 -1.12
C GLY A 152 -2.20 -3.82 -2.31
N THR A 153 -1.05 -3.23 -2.60
CA THR A 153 -0.91 -2.21 -3.65
C THR A 153 -0.82 -2.84 -5.04
N PRO A 154 -1.57 -2.34 -6.05
CA PRO A 154 -1.48 -2.82 -7.42
C PRO A 154 -0.35 -2.12 -8.21
N PHE A 155 0.84 -2.71 -8.29
CA PHE A 155 2.02 -2.16 -9.00
C PHE A 155 2.01 -2.38 -10.52
N GLY A 156 0.90 -2.87 -11.07
CA GLY A 156 0.78 -3.22 -12.47
C GLY A 156 -0.42 -2.57 -13.12
N ASP A 157 -0.87 -3.22 -14.19
CA ASP A 157 -1.96 -2.71 -14.99
C ASP A 157 -3.26 -2.63 -14.15
N PRO A 158 -3.88 -1.44 -14.03
CA PRO A 158 -5.07 -1.23 -13.21
C PRO A 158 -6.25 -2.08 -13.70
N ARG A 159 -6.24 -2.54 -14.96
CA ARG A 159 -7.22 -3.50 -15.52
C ARG A 159 -7.25 -4.83 -14.79
N SER A 160 -6.20 -5.19 -14.06
CA SER A 160 -6.12 -6.43 -13.26
C SER A 160 -6.67 -6.26 -11.84
N THR A 161 -7.53 -5.25 -11.61
CA THR A 161 -8.19 -4.99 -10.32
C THR A 161 -9.71 -5.13 -10.44
N ILE A 162 -10.38 -5.51 -9.35
CA ILE A 162 -11.86 -5.56 -9.30
C ILE A 162 -12.49 -4.16 -9.35
N VAL A 163 -11.70 -3.12 -9.07
CA VAL A 163 -12.12 -1.72 -9.13
C VAL A 163 -12.23 -1.24 -10.58
N TRP A 164 -11.51 -1.86 -11.52
CA TRP A 164 -11.49 -1.43 -12.92
C TRP A 164 -12.86 -1.44 -13.60
N PRO A 165 -13.67 -2.52 -13.54
CA PRO A 165 -15.03 -2.49 -14.10
C PRO A 165 -15.94 -1.44 -13.44
N ILE A 166 -15.70 -1.08 -12.19
CA ILE A 166 -16.45 -0.01 -11.50
C ILE A 166 -16.03 1.35 -12.07
N MET A 167 -14.72 1.58 -12.24
CA MET A 167 -14.21 2.79 -12.87
C MET A 167 -14.68 2.93 -14.32
N GLN A 168 -14.69 1.87 -15.12
CA GLN A 168 -15.20 1.89 -16.49
C GLN A 168 -16.64 2.41 -16.61
N ARG A 169 -17.49 2.16 -15.59
CA ARG A 169 -18.88 2.67 -15.58
C ARG A 169 -18.97 4.17 -15.30
N LEU A 170 -17.92 4.75 -14.70
CA LEU A 170 -17.83 6.18 -14.40
C LEU A 170 -17.12 6.96 -15.51
N ARG A 171 -16.46 6.27 -16.45
CA ARG A 171 -15.71 6.87 -17.56
C ARG A 171 -16.63 7.17 -18.74
N GLU A 172 -16.29 8.23 -19.46
CA GLU A 172 -16.95 8.58 -20.72
C GLU A 172 -16.46 7.66 -21.85
N THR A 173 -15.19 7.24 -21.80
CA THR A 173 -14.58 6.27 -22.71
C THR A 173 -14.40 4.90 -22.03
N ARG A 174 -14.66 3.81 -22.76
CA ARG A 174 -14.55 2.43 -22.22
C ARG A 174 -13.11 1.99 -21.98
N GLU A 175 -12.20 2.39 -22.86
CA GLU A 175 -10.78 2.07 -22.78
C GLU A 175 -9.97 3.36 -22.84
N PRO A 176 -9.04 3.58 -21.90
CA PRO A 176 -8.19 4.76 -21.90
C PRO A 176 -7.15 4.70 -23.03
N PRO A 177 -6.60 5.85 -23.47
CA PRO A 177 -5.49 5.88 -24.40
C PRO A 177 -4.28 5.10 -23.89
N GLU A 178 -3.57 4.39 -24.77
CA GLU A 178 -2.40 3.60 -24.41
C GLU A 178 -1.29 4.44 -23.75
N ALA A 179 -1.15 5.71 -24.17
CA ALA A 179 -0.20 6.65 -23.56
C ALA A 179 -0.49 6.91 -22.07
N ASP A 180 -1.76 6.98 -21.67
CA ASP A 180 -2.13 7.16 -20.26
C ASP A 180 -1.87 5.89 -19.45
N MET A 181 -2.06 4.72 -20.06
CA MET A 181 -1.72 3.44 -19.45
C MET A 181 -0.22 3.28 -19.24
N GLN A 182 0.59 3.69 -20.21
CA GLN A 182 2.06 3.72 -20.07
C GLN A 182 2.49 4.65 -18.93
N ARG A 183 1.94 5.88 -18.86
CA ARG A 183 2.19 6.82 -17.76
C ARG A 183 1.81 6.24 -16.41
N TRP A 184 0.69 5.53 -16.31
CA TRP A 184 0.31 4.82 -15.09
C TRP A 184 1.37 3.78 -14.70
N MET A 185 1.78 2.94 -15.66
CA MET A 185 2.74 1.86 -15.42
C MET A 185 4.11 2.39 -14.98
N GLU A 186 4.59 3.47 -15.60
CA GLU A 186 5.82 4.16 -15.21
C GLU A 186 5.75 4.66 -13.77
N ARG A 187 4.64 5.30 -13.39
CA ARG A 187 4.41 5.78 -12.01
C ARG A 187 4.30 4.65 -11.00
N ALA A 188 3.64 3.55 -11.37
CA ALA A 188 3.43 2.42 -10.48
C ALA A 188 4.73 1.69 -10.13
N ARG A 189 5.70 1.70 -11.04
CA ARG A 189 7.00 1.00 -10.92
C ARG A 189 8.20 1.93 -10.84
N ILE A 190 7.99 3.19 -10.46
CA ILE A 190 9.06 4.16 -10.30
C ILE A 190 10.13 3.60 -9.31
N PRO A 191 11.43 3.61 -9.67
CA PRO A 191 12.49 3.15 -8.78
C PRO A 191 12.56 3.99 -7.51
N LEU A 192 12.94 3.37 -6.38
CA LEU A 192 13.01 4.03 -5.08
C LEU A 192 14.42 4.01 -4.50
N GLU A 193 14.83 5.15 -3.93
CA GLU A 193 16.09 5.28 -3.18
C GLU A 193 15.94 5.00 -1.68
N VAL A 194 14.74 4.67 -1.23
CA VAL A 194 14.41 4.38 0.15
C VAL A 194 13.91 2.93 0.26
N PRO A 195 13.98 2.31 1.45
CA PRO A 195 13.47 0.96 1.64
C PRO A 195 11.98 0.83 1.32
N LEU A 196 11.63 -0.30 0.70
CA LEU A 196 10.28 -0.68 0.33
C LEU A 196 9.93 -2.08 0.88
N SER A 197 8.96 -2.13 1.78
CA SER A 197 8.36 -3.39 2.23
C SER A 197 6.96 -3.53 1.65
N VAL A 198 6.75 -4.56 0.82
CA VAL A 198 5.47 -4.85 0.18
C VAL A 198 4.73 -5.92 0.96
N ILE A 199 3.63 -5.55 1.62
CA ILE A 199 2.73 -6.48 2.29
C ILE A 199 1.62 -6.86 1.32
N TRP A 200 1.54 -8.15 0.99
CA TRP A 200 0.61 -8.67 -0.02
C TRP A 200 -0.04 -9.96 0.44
N SER A 201 -1.11 -10.39 -0.23
CA SER A 201 -1.84 -11.62 0.08
C SER A 201 -2.18 -12.38 -1.19
N LYS A 202 -1.98 -13.70 -1.19
CA LYS A 202 -2.44 -14.60 -2.27
C LYS A 202 -3.97 -14.63 -2.40
N THR A 203 -4.66 -14.23 -1.34
CA THR A 203 -6.12 -14.30 -1.22
C THR A 203 -6.77 -12.93 -1.24
N ASP A 204 -6.02 -11.90 -1.67
CA ASP A 204 -6.56 -10.58 -1.97
C ASP A 204 -7.62 -10.71 -3.09
N GLY A 205 -8.84 -10.26 -2.81
CA GLY A 205 -9.96 -10.29 -3.74
C GLY A 205 -10.05 -9.08 -4.66
N PHE A 206 -9.24 -8.05 -4.46
CA PHE A 206 -9.29 -6.79 -5.23
C PHE A 206 -8.10 -6.66 -6.19
N VAL A 207 -6.93 -7.14 -5.80
CA VAL A 207 -5.68 -7.04 -6.55
C VAL A 207 -5.15 -8.43 -6.83
N HIS A 208 -4.94 -8.75 -8.12
CA HIS A 208 -4.43 -10.06 -8.50
C HIS A 208 -2.96 -10.23 -8.05
N PRO A 209 -2.54 -11.41 -7.56
CA PRO A 209 -1.18 -11.65 -7.10
C PRO A 209 -0.07 -11.34 -8.12
N SER A 210 -0.36 -11.35 -9.43
CA SER A 210 0.61 -10.99 -10.49
C SER A 210 1.01 -9.52 -10.48
N ILE A 211 0.22 -8.65 -9.86
CA ILE A 211 0.48 -7.21 -9.77
C ILE A 211 0.56 -6.71 -8.32
N ALA A 212 0.55 -7.62 -7.34
CA ALA A 212 0.55 -7.30 -5.92
C ALA A 212 1.96 -7.25 -5.30
N CYS A 213 3.00 -7.54 -6.09
CA CYS A 213 4.39 -7.65 -5.65
C CYS A 213 5.32 -6.84 -6.56
N GLU A 214 6.48 -6.52 -6.02
CA GLU A 214 7.58 -5.87 -6.75
C GLU A 214 8.76 -6.82 -6.95
N THR A 215 9.67 -6.47 -7.85
CA THR A 215 10.95 -7.17 -7.97
C THR A 215 11.77 -6.94 -6.70
N GLU A 216 12.15 -8.02 -6.02
CA GLU A 216 13.00 -7.95 -4.83
C GLU A 216 14.38 -7.39 -5.19
N GLY A 217 14.95 -6.62 -4.28
CA GLY A 217 16.24 -5.95 -4.46
C GLY A 217 16.90 -5.64 -3.13
N PRO A 218 18.04 -4.93 -3.12
CA PRO A 218 18.82 -4.68 -1.91
C PRO A 218 18.06 -3.97 -0.79
N ARG A 219 16.99 -3.23 -1.12
CA ARG A 219 16.13 -2.50 -0.19
C ARG A 219 14.65 -2.69 -0.50
N THR A 220 14.29 -3.78 -1.18
CA THR A 220 12.92 -4.08 -1.60
C THR A 220 12.59 -5.53 -1.31
N GLU A 221 11.51 -5.76 -0.58
CA GLU A 221 11.07 -7.10 -0.19
C GLU A 221 9.55 -7.29 -0.34
N ASN A 222 9.12 -8.54 -0.53
CA ASN A 222 7.71 -8.91 -0.52
C ASN A 222 7.40 -9.81 0.69
N ILE A 223 6.47 -9.38 1.54
CA ILE A 223 6.06 -10.07 2.76
C ILE A 223 4.61 -10.53 2.60
N HIS A 224 4.43 -11.84 2.48
CA HIS A 224 3.10 -12.43 2.37
C HIS A 224 2.40 -12.49 3.73
N VAL A 225 1.12 -12.12 3.75
CA VAL A 225 0.20 -12.31 4.87
C VAL A 225 -1.10 -12.97 4.40
N CYS A 226 -1.80 -13.62 5.31
CA CYS A 226 -3.15 -14.13 5.07
C CYS A 226 -4.18 -13.04 5.38
N SER A 227 -4.52 -12.23 4.37
CA SER A 227 -5.43 -11.09 4.50
C SER A 227 -6.39 -11.01 3.31
N SER A 228 -7.62 -10.58 3.55
CA SER A 228 -8.44 -9.97 2.50
C SER A 228 -7.88 -8.57 2.17
N HIS A 229 -8.25 -7.99 1.04
CA HIS A 229 -7.89 -6.62 0.68
C HIS A 229 -8.42 -5.59 1.69
N ALA A 230 -9.70 -5.69 2.04
CA ALA A 230 -10.35 -4.84 3.04
C ALA A 230 -9.77 -5.08 4.45
N GLY A 231 -9.25 -6.29 4.69
CA GLY A 231 -8.70 -6.73 5.95
C GLY A 231 -7.32 -6.18 6.31
N PHE A 232 -6.51 -5.72 5.34
CA PHE A 232 -5.14 -5.25 5.61
C PHE A 232 -5.07 -4.19 6.72
N GLY A 233 -6.05 -3.29 6.78
CA GLY A 233 -6.13 -2.23 7.79
C GLY A 233 -6.52 -2.70 9.20
N VAL A 234 -6.83 -3.99 9.37
CA VAL A 234 -7.31 -4.60 10.63
C VAL A 234 -6.71 -5.99 10.88
N ASN A 235 -5.79 -6.46 10.04
CA ASN A 235 -5.26 -7.82 10.11
C ASN A 235 -4.07 -7.92 11.10
N PRO A 236 -4.09 -8.86 12.08
CA PRO A 236 -2.99 -9.03 13.02
C PRO A 236 -1.63 -9.33 12.39
N GLN A 237 -1.58 -10.12 11.31
CA GLN A 237 -0.32 -10.43 10.61
C GLN A 237 0.23 -9.17 9.94
N THR A 238 -0.63 -8.36 9.33
CA THR A 238 -0.25 -7.07 8.74
C THR A 238 0.28 -6.12 9.80
N PHE A 239 -0.39 -6.00 10.96
CA PHE A 239 0.05 -5.13 12.03
C PHE A 239 1.38 -5.56 12.65
N TYR A 240 1.60 -6.88 12.76
CA TYR A 240 2.90 -7.40 13.20
C TYR A 240 4.03 -6.97 12.28
N VAL A 241 3.86 -7.18 10.96
CA VAL A 241 4.86 -6.77 9.96
C VAL A 241 5.05 -5.25 10.00
N LEU A 242 3.96 -4.49 10.07
CA LEU A 242 4.02 -3.03 10.14
C LEU A 242 4.86 -2.54 11.33
N ALA A 243 4.61 -3.06 12.53
CA ALA A 243 5.39 -2.71 13.72
C ALA A 243 6.87 -3.08 13.56
N ASP A 244 7.14 -4.29 13.06
CA ASP A 244 8.49 -4.80 12.87
C ASP A 244 9.29 -3.97 11.84
N ARG A 245 8.68 -3.57 10.72
CA ARG A 245 9.31 -2.70 9.72
C ARG A 245 9.52 -1.27 10.22
N LEU A 246 8.54 -0.72 10.95
CA LEU A 246 8.67 0.63 11.52
C LEU A 246 9.78 0.72 12.59
N ALA A 247 10.05 -0.38 13.30
CA ALA A 247 11.03 -0.46 14.37
C ALA A 247 12.49 -0.42 13.90
N GLN A 248 12.78 -0.70 12.63
CA GLN A 248 14.16 -0.73 12.13
C GLN A 248 14.80 0.66 12.12
N PRO A 249 15.98 0.87 12.72
CA PRO A 249 16.65 2.17 12.69
C PRO A 249 16.88 2.69 11.27
N GLU A 250 16.81 4.01 11.10
CA GLU A 250 17.08 4.64 9.81
C GLU A 250 18.51 4.34 9.36
N GLY A 251 18.69 3.90 8.10
CA GLY A 251 19.98 3.48 7.55
C GLY A 251 20.39 2.04 7.90
N GLN A 252 19.65 1.33 8.76
CA GLN A 252 19.93 -0.05 9.16
C GLN A 252 18.85 -1.01 8.65
N TRP A 253 18.35 -0.78 7.43
CA TRP A 253 17.30 -1.63 6.89
C TRP A 253 17.78 -3.07 6.69
N SER A 254 16.94 -4.04 7.07
CA SER A 254 17.18 -5.46 6.84
C SER A 254 15.89 -6.20 6.41
N PRO A 255 16.00 -7.24 5.57
CA PRO A 255 14.85 -8.04 5.16
C PRO A 255 14.09 -8.69 6.32
N PHE A 256 12.82 -9.01 6.10
CA PHE A 256 11.94 -9.59 7.12
C PHE A 256 12.37 -11.00 7.47
N GLU A 257 12.72 -11.21 8.74
CA GLU A 257 13.20 -12.49 9.23
C GLU A 257 12.07 -13.51 9.33
N ARG A 258 12.21 -14.60 8.57
CA ARG A 258 11.22 -15.70 8.50
C ARG A 258 11.75 -16.97 9.17
N HIS A 259 12.21 -16.86 10.42
CA HIS A 259 12.62 -18.01 11.25
C HIS A 259 11.56 -18.37 12.30
N GLY A 260 11.71 -19.56 12.90
CA GLY A 260 10.77 -20.06 13.92
C GLY A 260 9.31 -20.07 13.44
N TRP A 261 8.39 -19.61 14.31
CA TRP A 261 6.96 -19.53 14.00
C TRP A 261 6.64 -18.56 12.86
N ARG A 262 7.48 -17.54 12.60
CA ARG A 262 7.28 -16.59 11.49
C ARG A 262 7.37 -17.30 10.14
N ARG A 263 8.17 -18.37 10.03
CA ARG A 263 8.22 -19.19 8.81
C ARG A 263 6.85 -19.78 8.46
N LEU A 264 6.06 -20.18 9.47
CA LEU A 264 4.74 -20.77 9.22
C LEU A 264 3.74 -19.73 8.74
N LEU A 265 3.76 -18.53 9.32
CA LEU A 265 2.78 -17.48 9.02
C LEU A 265 3.13 -16.60 7.81
N TYR A 266 4.42 -16.44 7.49
CA TYR A 266 4.92 -15.51 6.47
C TYR A 266 5.74 -16.21 5.35
N SER A 267 5.49 -17.50 5.09
CA SER A 267 6.22 -18.30 4.08
C SER A 267 5.83 -18.04 2.62
N GLY A 268 4.75 -17.30 2.37
CA GLY A 268 4.25 -17.11 1.01
C GLY A 268 5.29 -16.41 0.13
N LYS A 269 5.67 -17.06 -0.97
CA LYS A 269 6.52 -16.49 -2.02
C LYS A 269 5.66 -15.85 -3.12
N PRO A 270 6.10 -14.71 -3.70
CA PRO A 270 5.49 -14.16 -4.90
C PRO A 270 5.41 -15.21 -6.00
N VAL A 271 4.33 -15.19 -6.78
CA VAL A 271 4.22 -16.04 -7.96
C VAL A 271 5.07 -15.39 -9.05
N ARG A 272 6.09 -16.09 -9.55
CA ARG A 272 6.83 -15.67 -10.75
C ARG A 272 5.95 -16.02 -11.94
N TYR A 273 5.42 -15.01 -12.61
CA TYR A 273 4.73 -15.15 -13.90
C TYR A 273 5.73 -14.92 -15.03
#